data_AF-A0A1Y2GE43-F1
#
_entry.id   AF-A0A1Y2GE43-F1
#
_cell.length_a   1.000
_cell.length_b   1.000
_cell.length_c   1.000
_cell.angle_alpha   90.00
_cell.angle_beta   90.00
_cell.angle_gamma   90.00
#
_symmetry.space_group_name_H-M   'P 1'
#
loop_
_entity.id
_entity.type
_entity.pdbx_description
1 polymer ?
#
loop_
_entity_poly.entity_id
_entity_poly.type
_entity_poly.pdbx_seq_one_letter_code
_entity_poly.pdbx_strand_id
1 'polypeptide(L)'
;MDHFFYTGKEIVLHLEEVATAFQTLPPSDAPICFKRAVIGLGSQCALSYCENNIPAEVYKAFRDEIADHYWGTPGRWDSHLALHRVTEDNSLQCLDLARYYNFDGVGQDYSQERDEKSKQIDQLHPDVVNSEQGSKNITTGASSESHERKLVVGIIQREGSRRLINDEAFIQALVKAGFRVKWMTFDHGCGIAETAYLLRDVQVLVSPHGNAIGTSLFMPTSDPIPTIISADSTRYAESWFKFTTTVLAQRFMSAVCGPSNYPDEVTKAQCPHVRDSDLAERYLKHSQLVLGLPPSMVKSDKEKKSMSQGQIGKMIQSHRAYVKSHPEAKALAEKEFEELLGPEASTTLYNKYGESTFGFWELYWKAMPRYLDVPRLVQFIENRQNDWMRERQEAAAGGRQPSDDMAAYRSFMEYVRKGQICRIGGWNDCAEIQQRNIAGPLTAYGRHSIDNIAQWGEPTSESQSLLQGVETYKDWPFAATS
;
A
#
# COMPACT_ATOMS: atom_id res chain seq x y z
N MET A 1 24.38 -8.75 -25.85
CA MET A 1 22.93 -8.55 -25.73
C MET A 1 22.73 -7.15 -25.22
N ASP A 2 21.88 -6.37 -25.87
CA ASP A 2 21.51 -5.07 -25.33
C ASP A 2 20.75 -5.30 -24.02
N HIS A 3 21.19 -4.61 -22.98
CA HIS A 3 20.57 -4.72 -21.65
C HIS A 3 19.14 -4.19 -21.73
N PHE A 4 18.22 -4.74 -20.93
CA PHE A 4 16.83 -4.28 -20.95
C PHE A 4 16.68 -2.77 -20.64
N PHE A 5 17.66 -2.15 -19.97
CA PHE A 5 17.67 -0.71 -19.70
C PHE A 5 17.91 0.15 -20.94
N TYR A 6 18.55 -0.41 -21.98
CA TYR A 6 18.83 0.32 -23.21
C TYR A 6 17.71 0.18 -24.23
N THR A 7 17.01 -0.96 -24.24
CA THR A 7 16.01 -1.27 -25.28
C THR A 7 14.61 -1.51 -24.75
N GLY A 8 14.46 -1.75 -23.45
CA GLY A 8 13.17 -1.95 -22.80
C GLY A 8 12.39 -0.64 -22.68
N LYS A 9 11.07 -0.78 -22.62
CA LYS A 9 10.14 0.30 -22.32
C LYS A 9 9.12 -0.18 -21.30
N GLU A 10 8.80 0.66 -20.33
CA GLU A 10 7.66 0.49 -19.44
C GLU A 10 6.38 0.83 -20.22
N ILE A 11 5.32 0.03 -20.07
CA ILE A 11 4.04 0.31 -20.73
C ILE A 11 3.06 0.89 -19.71
N VAL A 12 2.61 2.12 -19.99
CA VAL A 12 1.54 2.81 -19.24
C VAL A 12 0.26 2.80 -20.06
N LEU A 13 -0.91 2.84 -19.43
CA LEU A 13 -2.18 2.63 -20.13
C LEU A 13 -2.76 3.91 -20.70
N HIS A 14 -2.44 5.04 -20.07
CA HIS A 14 -2.95 6.35 -20.42
C HIS A 14 -1.82 7.30 -20.79
N LEU A 15 -2.07 8.22 -21.72
CA LEU A 15 -1.04 9.15 -22.21
C LEU A 15 -0.58 10.09 -21.09
N GLU A 16 -1.50 10.48 -20.21
CA GLU A 16 -1.24 11.27 -19.02
C GLU A 16 -0.35 10.57 -17.97
N GLU A 17 -0.15 9.26 -18.08
CA GLU A 17 0.74 8.49 -17.20
C GLU A 17 2.17 8.39 -17.76
N VAL A 18 2.42 8.85 -18.99
CA VAL A 18 3.77 8.88 -19.59
C VAL A 18 4.53 10.06 -18.98
N ALA A 19 5.34 9.78 -17.96
CA ALA A 19 6.15 10.75 -17.24
C ALA A 19 7.65 10.70 -17.64
N THR A 20 8.13 9.60 -18.23
CA THR A 20 9.54 9.42 -18.59
C THR A 20 9.73 8.91 -20.01
N ALA A 21 10.92 9.09 -20.59
CA ALA A 21 11.27 8.55 -21.91
C ALA A 21 11.34 7.00 -21.94
N PHE A 22 11.37 6.36 -20.77
CA PHE A 22 11.32 4.91 -20.63
C PHE A 22 9.89 4.38 -20.76
N GLN A 23 8.88 5.23 -20.63
CA GLN A 23 7.47 4.84 -20.72
C GLN A 23 6.94 4.96 -22.16
N THR A 24 6.05 4.07 -22.54
CA THR A 24 5.36 4.07 -23.83
C THR A 24 3.92 3.60 -23.68
N LEU A 25 3.07 4.01 -24.61
CA LEU A 25 1.71 3.48 -24.67
C LEU A 25 1.72 2.06 -25.26
N PRO A 26 0.69 1.24 -24.99
CA PRO A 26 0.57 -0.05 -25.64
C PRO A 26 0.46 0.19 -27.16
N PRO A 27 1.18 -0.56 -28.03
CA PRO A 27 0.88 -0.60 -29.45
C PRO A 27 -0.62 -0.75 -29.71
N SER A 28 -1.15 0.14 -30.57
CA SER A 28 -2.58 0.23 -30.88
C SER A 28 -3.08 -0.89 -31.78
N ASP A 29 -2.17 -1.64 -32.40
CA ASP A 29 -2.41 -2.63 -33.44
C ASP A 29 -2.25 -4.09 -32.98
N ALA A 30 -1.84 -4.32 -31.73
CA ALA A 30 -1.65 -5.66 -31.20
C ALA A 30 -2.16 -5.78 -29.74
N PRO A 31 -3.01 -6.78 -29.43
CA PRO A 31 -3.31 -7.11 -28.05
C PRO A 31 -2.03 -7.63 -27.39
N ILE A 32 -1.49 -6.87 -26.44
CA ILE A 32 -0.23 -7.24 -25.80
C ILE A 32 -0.50 -8.29 -24.73
N CYS A 33 -0.17 -9.53 -25.04
CA CYS A 33 -0.12 -10.62 -24.08
C CYS A 33 1.29 -10.66 -23.48
N PHE A 34 1.46 -10.18 -22.26
CA PHE A 34 2.76 -10.17 -21.61
C PHE A 34 3.15 -11.56 -21.10
N LYS A 35 3.69 -12.41 -21.98
CA LYS A 35 4.40 -13.63 -21.55
C LYS A 35 5.77 -13.29 -20.92
N ARG A 36 6.29 -12.07 -21.15
CA ARG A 36 7.66 -11.65 -20.79
C ARG A 36 7.89 -10.17 -20.46
N ALA A 37 6.88 -9.29 -20.51
CA ALA A 37 7.12 -7.93 -20.05
C ALA A 37 7.00 -7.88 -18.52
N VAL A 38 7.93 -7.16 -17.91
CA VAL A 38 7.71 -6.61 -16.58
C VAL A 38 6.76 -5.45 -16.78
N ILE A 39 5.49 -5.74 -16.59
CA ILE A 39 4.43 -4.73 -16.58
C ILE A 39 4.78 -3.78 -15.43
N GLY A 40 4.74 -2.49 -15.74
CA GLY A 40 5.15 -1.42 -14.85
C GLY A 40 4.48 -1.49 -13.49
N LEU A 41 4.93 -0.59 -12.64
CA LEU A 41 4.49 -0.42 -11.26
C LEU A 41 3.03 0.06 -11.14
N GLY A 42 2.21 -0.08 -12.19
CA GLY A 42 0.83 0.37 -12.20
C GLY A 42 -0.09 -0.09 -13.32
N SER A 43 0.30 -1.02 -14.20
CA SER A 43 -0.56 -1.38 -15.34
C SER A 43 -1.40 -2.62 -15.04
N GLN A 44 -2.71 -2.40 -14.85
CA GLN A 44 -3.71 -3.46 -14.94
C GLN A 44 -3.65 -4.07 -16.34
N CYS A 45 -3.54 -5.40 -16.47
CA CYS A 45 -4.04 -6.02 -17.69
C CYS A 45 -5.48 -6.44 -17.41
N ALA A 46 -6.44 -5.60 -17.81
CA ALA A 46 -7.89 -5.79 -17.59
C ALA A 46 -8.51 -6.95 -18.40
N LEU A 47 -7.69 -7.87 -18.90
CA LEU A 47 -8.12 -8.98 -19.74
C LEU A 47 -7.89 -10.29 -18.95
N SER A 48 -8.92 -11.12 -18.86
CA SER A 48 -8.92 -12.37 -18.07
C SER A 48 -7.79 -13.34 -18.40
N TYR A 49 -7.19 -13.25 -19.59
CA TYR A 49 -6.06 -14.07 -20.00
C TYR A 49 -4.68 -13.51 -19.56
N CYS A 50 -4.60 -12.27 -19.10
CA CYS A 50 -3.42 -11.68 -18.46
C CYS A 50 -3.38 -11.91 -16.94
N GLU A 51 -4.45 -12.41 -16.34
CA GLU A 51 -4.52 -12.76 -14.91
C GLU A 51 -3.71 -14.03 -14.57
N ASN A 52 -2.77 -14.41 -15.43
CA ASN A 52 -1.81 -15.47 -15.12
C ASN A 52 -0.78 -14.87 -14.13
N ASN A 53 -0.62 -15.51 -12.98
CA ASN A 53 0.48 -15.16 -12.07
C ASN A 53 1.81 -15.22 -12.82
N ILE A 54 2.57 -14.13 -12.77
CA ILE A 54 3.97 -14.11 -13.22
C ILE A 54 4.78 -14.95 -12.22
N PRO A 55 5.56 -15.95 -12.67
CA PRO A 55 6.37 -16.76 -11.76
C PRO A 55 7.36 -15.92 -10.94
N ALA A 56 7.59 -16.31 -9.68
CA ALA A 56 8.49 -15.60 -8.77
C ALA A 56 9.91 -15.43 -9.35
N GLU A 57 10.37 -16.41 -10.15
CA GLU A 57 11.67 -16.37 -10.82
C GLU A 57 11.81 -15.20 -11.78
N VAL A 58 10.72 -14.77 -12.42
CA VAL A 58 10.75 -13.66 -13.36
C VAL A 58 10.94 -12.34 -12.61
N TYR A 59 10.19 -12.12 -11.52
CA TYR A 59 10.38 -10.94 -10.67
C TYR A 59 11.78 -10.92 -10.04
N LYS A 60 12.25 -12.07 -9.53
CA LYS A 60 13.60 -12.21 -8.98
C LYS A 60 14.66 -11.90 -10.03
N ALA A 61 14.58 -12.51 -11.22
CA ALA A 61 15.54 -12.29 -12.29
C ALA A 61 15.59 -10.81 -12.70
N PHE A 62 14.43 -10.17 -12.84
CA PHE A 62 14.36 -8.75 -13.15
C PHE A 62 15.04 -7.87 -12.09
N ARG A 63 14.71 -8.09 -10.81
CA ARG A 63 15.31 -7.33 -9.71
C ARG A 63 16.81 -7.58 -9.60
N ASP A 64 17.24 -8.83 -9.69
CA ASP A 64 18.65 -9.20 -9.60
C ASP A 64 19.44 -8.62 -10.80
N GLU A 65 18.84 -8.57 -12.01
CA GLU A 65 19.45 -7.94 -13.18
C GLU A 65 19.63 -6.42 -12.99
N ILE A 66 18.65 -5.73 -12.38
CA ILE A 66 18.81 -4.33 -11.97
C ILE A 66 19.95 -4.18 -10.97
N ALA A 67 20.03 -5.11 -10.02
CA ALA A 67 21.02 -5.10 -8.98
C ALA A 67 22.44 -5.25 -9.49
N ASP A 68 22.65 -6.28 -10.29
CA ASP A 68 23.92 -6.58 -10.90
C ASP A 68 24.36 -5.45 -11.82
N HIS A 69 23.42 -4.86 -12.57
CA HIS A 69 23.71 -3.75 -13.46
C HIS A 69 24.18 -2.52 -12.68
N TYR A 70 23.37 -1.97 -11.78
CA TYR A 70 23.62 -0.66 -11.16
C TYR A 70 24.47 -0.73 -9.90
N TRP A 71 24.35 -1.80 -9.11
CA TRP A 71 25.02 -1.92 -7.81
C TRP A 71 26.22 -2.87 -7.87
N GLY A 72 26.24 -3.82 -8.81
CA GLY A 72 27.36 -4.76 -9.01
C GLY A 72 28.59 -4.15 -9.71
N THR A 73 28.43 -3.01 -10.41
CA THR A 73 29.52 -2.34 -11.12
C THR A 73 29.86 -0.99 -10.47
N PRO A 74 31.06 -0.82 -9.87
CA PRO A 74 31.46 0.44 -9.26
C PRO A 74 31.36 1.63 -10.24
N GLY A 75 30.81 2.76 -9.77
CA GLY A 75 30.68 4.01 -10.54
C GLY A 75 29.60 4.02 -11.62
N ARG A 76 28.90 2.90 -11.88
CA ARG A 76 27.84 2.86 -12.89
C ARG A 76 26.60 3.66 -12.46
N TRP A 77 26.21 3.57 -11.20
CA TRP A 77 25.13 4.41 -10.65
C TRP A 77 25.45 5.90 -10.76
N ASP A 78 26.68 6.30 -10.44
CA ASP A 78 27.10 7.72 -10.56
C ASP A 78 27.08 8.18 -12.02
N SER A 79 27.50 7.31 -12.94
CA SER A 79 27.43 7.58 -14.39
C SER A 79 25.99 7.73 -14.88
N HIS A 80 25.07 6.90 -14.35
CA HIS A 80 23.64 6.97 -14.64
C HIS A 80 23.05 8.31 -14.16
N LEU A 81 23.33 8.72 -12.93
CA LEU A 81 22.90 10.01 -12.40
C LEU A 81 23.47 11.18 -13.22
N ALA A 82 24.76 11.12 -13.59
CA ALA A 82 25.41 12.17 -14.38
C ALA A 82 24.77 12.31 -15.77
N LEU A 83 24.45 11.20 -16.43
CA LEU A 83 23.79 11.20 -17.74
C LEU A 83 22.40 11.84 -17.67
N HIS A 84 21.55 11.41 -16.73
CA HIS A 84 20.18 11.88 -16.64
C HIS A 84 20.05 13.33 -16.17
N ARG A 85 21.02 13.85 -15.40
CA ARG A 85 21.09 15.28 -15.04
C ARG A 85 21.35 16.20 -16.23
N VAL A 86 21.96 15.69 -17.31
CA VAL A 86 22.23 16.47 -18.53
C VAL A 86 21.00 16.51 -19.45
N THR A 87 20.17 15.46 -19.43
CA THR A 87 19.07 15.30 -20.39
C THR A 87 17.76 15.96 -19.96
N GLU A 88 17.71 16.63 -18.80
CA GLU A 88 16.48 17.19 -18.21
C GLU A 88 15.33 16.15 -18.15
N ASP A 89 15.65 14.87 -17.91
CA ASP A 89 14.66 13.80 -17.82
C ASP A 89 14.06 13.75 -16.40
N ASN A 90 12.73 13.81 -16.29
CA ASN A 90 11.99 13.71 -15.03
C ASN A 90 12.14 12.34 -14.33
N SER A 91 12.80 11.36 -14.95
CA SER A 91 13.15 10.06 -14.33
C SER A 91 13.81 10.16 -12.94
N LEU A 92 14.58 11.23 -12.68
CA LEU A 92 15.27 11.47 -11.40
C LEU A 92 14.41 12.22 -10.38
N GLN A 93 13.25 12.74 -10.76
CA GLN A 93 12.49 13.68 -9.93
C GLN A 93 12.05 13.05 -8.61
N CYS A 94 11.74 11.75 -8.59
CA CYS A 94 11.46 11.04 -7.34
C CYS A 94 12.66 10.97 -6.38
N LEU A 95 13.89 10.94 -6.88
CA LEU A 95 15.09 10.99 -6.04
C LEU A 95 15.26 12.38 -5.41
N ASP A 96 15.05 13.43 -6.21
CA ASP A 96 15.14 14.82 -5.75
C ASP A 96 14.06 15.16 -4.72
N LEU A 97 12.87 14.55 -4.85
CA LEU A 97 11.75 14.73 -3.92
C LEU A 97 11.78 13.77 -2.73
N ALA A 98 12.61 12.72 -2.75
CA ALA A 98 12.71 11.78 -1.65
C ALA A 98 13.28 12.46 -0.40
N ARG A 99 12.68 12.19 0.76
CA ARG A 99 13.10 12.73 2.06
C ARG A 99 13.56 11.60 2.97
N TYR A 100 14.72 11.77 3.58
CA TYR A 100 15.33 10.79 4.46
C TYR A 100 15.37 11.32 5.89
N TYR A 101 14.89 10.53 6.84
CA TYR A 101 14.85 10.89 8.25
C TYR A 101 15.63 9.85 9.05
N ASN A 102 16.74 10.30 9.65
CA ASN A 102 17.63 9.48 10.48
C ASN A 102 17.55 9.92 11.95
N PHE A 103 17.78 8.98 12.87
CA PHE A 103 17.67 9.19 14.32
C PHE A 103 18.94 9.82 14.95
N ASP A 104 20.08 9.75 14.27
CA ASP A 104 21.40 10.03 14.87
C ASP A 104 21.70 11.51 15.16
N GLY A 105 20.68 12.39 15.22
CA GLY A 105 20.90 13.82 15.44
C GLY A 105 19.69 14.63 15.93
N VAL A 106 18.77 14.03 16.68
CA VAL A 106 17.53 14.72 17.07
C VAL A 106 17.66 15.49 18.39
N GLY A 107 17.80 16.82 18.29
CA GLY A 107 17.44 17.73 19.37
C GLY A 107 15.92 17.79 19.59
N GLN A 108 15.47 18.27 20.75
CA GLN A 108 14.05 18.27 21.15
C GLN A 108 13.09 19.08 20.25
N ASP A 109 13.59 19.86 19.27
CA ASP A 109 12.76 20.70 18.39
C ASP A 109 12.97 20.38 16.91
N TYR A 110 12.17 19.43 16.41
CA TYR A 110 12.23 18.89 15.05
C TYR A 110 11.69 19.85 13.98
N SER A 111 10.93 20.87 14.38
CA SER A 111 10.22 21.74 13.45
C SER A 111 11.14 22.73 12.72
N GLN A 112 12.22 23.16 13.40
CA GLN A 112 13.20 24.12 12.85
C GLN A 112 14.27 23.48 11.97
N GLU A 113 14.64 22.20 12.20
CA GLU A 113 15.63 21.49 11.36
C GLU A 113 15.11 21.12 9.96
N ARG A 114 13.79 21.20 9.73
CA ARG A 114 13.13 20.84 8.46
C ARG A 114 13.56 21.74 7.30
N ASP A 115 13.80 23.02 7.56
CA ASP A 115 14.18 24.01 6.53
C ASP A 115 15.67 23.97 6.19
N GLU A 116 16.49 23.38 7.07
CA GLU A 116 17.94 23.25 6.88
C GLU A 116 18.33 21.89 6.27
N LYS A 117 17.69 20.78 6.67
CA LYS A 117 17.99 19.44 6.15
C LYS A 117 17.33 19.13 4.80
N SER A 118 16.20 19.76 4.46
CA SER A 118 15.59 19.64 3.11
C SER A 118 16.46 20.22 1.98
N LYS A 119 17.49 21.00 2.31
CA LYS A 119 18.45 21.58 1.35
C LYS A 119 19.70 20.72 1.13
N GLN A 120 19.88 19.62 1.86
CA GLN A 120 21.02 18.70 1.69
C GLN A 120 20.66 17.54 0.76
N ILE A 121 20.56 17.84 -0.54
CA ILE A 121 20.48 16.84 -1.63
C ILE A 121 21.74 15.94 -1.68
N ASP A 122 22.82 16.31 -0.99
CA ASP A 122 24.08 15.54 -0.88
C ASP A 122 23.96 14.25 -0.05
N GLN A 123 22.80 13.94 0.54
CA GLN A 123 22.51 12.64 1.17
C GLN A 123 21.95 11.58 0.20
N LEU A 124 21.92 11.87 -1.11
CA LEU A 124 21.63 10.86 -2.14
C LEU A 124 22.76 9.83 -2.32
N HIS A 125 23.93 10.06 -1.73
CA HIS A 125 24.87 8.98 -1.58
C HIS A 125 24.20 7.91 -0.71
N PRO A 126 24.19 6.63 -1.13
CA PRO A 126 23.90 5.56 -0.20
C PRO A 126 24.75 5.87 1.03
N ASP A 127 24.19 5.84 2.24
CA ASP A 127 25.00 5.32 3.35
C ASP A 127 25.65 4.09 2.74
N VAL A 128 26.96 4.17 2.45
CA VAL A 128 27.75 3.16 1.73
C VAL A 128 27.18 1.86 2.21
N VAL A 129 26.38 1.17 1.36
CA VAL A 129 25.50 0.08 1.78
C VAL A 129 26.36 -0.75 2.68
N ASN A 130 26.16 -0.63 4.01
CA ASN A 130 27.23 -0.99 4.94
C ASN A 130 27.57 -2.41 4.55
N SER A 131 28.75 -2.60 3.96
CA SER A 131 29.10 -3.88 3.35
C SER A 131 28.77 -4.93 4.39
N GLU A 132 28.30 -6.12 4.02
CA GLU A 132 27.94 -7.13 5.03
C GLU A 132 29.04 -7.33 6.10
N GLN A 133 30.28 -6.96 5.78
CA GLN A 133 31.43 -6.83 6.69
C GLN A 133 31.28 -5.77 7.81
N GLY A 134 30.69 -4.59 7.56
CA GLY A 134 30.36 -3.60 8.59
C GLY A 134 29.31 -4.10 9.58
N SER A 135 28.43 -5.02 9.16
CA SER A 135 27.47 -5.68 10.05
C SER A 135 28.11 -6.79 10.90
N LYS A 136 29.19 -7.42 10.41
CA LYS A 136 29.94 -8.47 11.13
C LYS A 136 30.87 -7.92 12.20
N ASN A 137 31.38 -6.70 12.06
CA ASN A 137 32.30 -6.11 13.04
C ASN A 137 31.64 -5.55 14.31
N ILE A 138 30.31 -5.56 14.41
CA ILE A 138 29.57 -5.10 15.61
C ILE A 138 29.62 -6.12 16.76
N THR A 139 29.99 -7.38 16.49
CA THR A 139 29.97 -8.44 17.50
C THR A 139 31.31 -8.71 18.20
N THR A 140 32.38 -7.97 17.88
CA THR A 140 33.70 -8.22 18.46
C THR A 140 34.35 -6.95 18.99
N GLY A 141 34.00 -6.55 20.21
CA GLY A 141 34.88 -5.74 21.07
C GLY A 141 34.24 -4.55 21.81
N ALA A 142 34.00 -4.76 23.11
CA ALA A 142 34.03 -3.78 24.21
C ALA A 142 33.10 -2.53 24.16
N SER A 143 31.96 -2.67 24.84
CA SER A 143 31.29 -1.67 25.70
C SER A 143 31.00 -0.26 25.17
N SER A 144 30.73 -0.10 23.88
CA SER A 144 29.79 0.95 23.45
C SER A 144 28.41 0.31 23.35
N GLU A 145 27.38 1.01 23.82
CA GLU A 145 25.99 0.61 23.62
C GLU A 145 25.75 0.42 22.11
N SER A 146 25.81 -0.82 21.64
CA SER A 146 25.59 -1.12 20.24
C SER A 146 24.12 -0.86 19.97
N HIS A 147 23.80 0.33 19.46
CA HIS A 147 22.46 0.64 19.01
C HIS A 147 22.09 -0.37 17.92
N GLU A 148 21.24 -1.32 18.29
CA GLU A 148 20.79 -2.36 17.38
C GLU A 148 20.07 -1.70 16.19
N ARG A 149 20.49 -2.09 14.97
CA ARG A 149 20.00 -1.44 13.75
C ARG A 149 18.51 -1.71 13.59
N LYS A 150 17.70 -0.65 13.62
CA LYS A 150 16.26 -0.74 13.35
C LYS A 150 15.95 -0.91 11.87
N LEU A 151 14.77 -1.47 11.58
CA LEU A 151 14.17 -1.55 10.25
C LEU A 151 14.09 -0.16 9.59
N VAL A 152 14.23 -0.12 8.27
CA VAL A 152 13.96 1.06 7.44
C VAL A 152 12.52 1.00 6.97
N VAL A 153 11.78 2.08 7.26
CA VAL A 153 10.39 2.25 6.88
C VAL A 153 10.30 3.18 5.67
N GLY A 154 9.85 2.67 4.54
CA GLY A 154 9.50 3.46 3.37
C GLY A 154 8.05 3.88 3.43
N ILE A 155 7.76 5.13 3.11
CA ILE A 155 6.41 5.69 2.98
C ILE A 155 6.31 6.24 1.56
N ILE A 156 5.44 5.65 0.74
CA ILE A 156 5.12 6.24 -0.57
C ILE A 156 3.87 7.10 -0.41
N GLN A 157 4.02 8.38 -0.69
CA GLN A 157 2.95 9.35 -0.79
C GLN A 157 2.44 9.46 -2.23
N ARG A 158 1.16 9.79 -2.36
CA ARG A 158 0.54 10.23 -3.61
C ARG A 158 -0.03 11.62 -3.40
N GLU A 159 0.29 12.54 -4.29
CA GLU A 159 -0.09 13.95 -4.19
C GLU A 159 -1.40 14.23 -4.92
N GLY A 160 -1.66 13.53 -6.04
CA GLY A 160 -2.85 13.76 -6.86
C GLY A 160 -4.07 12.93 -6.45
N SER A 161 -3.89 11.83 -5.72
CA SER A 161 -4.99 10.93 -5.34
C SER A 161 -4.61 10.01 -4.19
N ARG A 162 -5.55 9.69 -3.28
CA ARG A 162 -5.29 8.77 -2.14
C ARG A 162 -4.20 9.25 -1.19
N ARG A 163 -3.97 10.56 -1.11
CA ARG A 163 -2.92 11.16 -0.27
C ARG A 163 -3.05 10.78 1.19
N LEU A 164 -1.98 10.31 1.83
CA LEU A 164 -1.90 10.16 3.29
C LEU A 164 -1.87 11.57 3.93
N ILE A 165 -2.91 11.98 4.65
CA ILE A 165 -3.01 13.37 5.15
C ILE A 165 -2.25 13.62 6.46
N ASN A 166 -1.92 12.56 7.18
CA ASN A 166 -1.18 12.61 8.43
C ASN A 166 0.17 11.87 8.34
N ASP A 167 0.76 11.84 7.14
CA ASP A 167 2.09 11.25 6.90
C ASP A 167 3.17 11.91 7.75
N GLU A 168 3.13 13.24 7.91
CA GLU A 168 4.09 13.96 8.76
C GLU A 168 4.03 13.51 10.23
N ALA A 169 2.83 13.38 10.80
CA ALA A 169 2.66 12.87 12.16
C ALA A 169 3.15 11.42 12.29
N PHE A 170 2.94 10.61 11.25
CA PHE A 170 3.42 9.23 11.20
C PHE A 170 4.95 9.15 11.15
N ILE A 171 5.59 9.94 10.28
CA ILE A 171 7.05 10.04 10.17
C ILE A 171 7.64 10.43 11.53
N GLN A 172 7.11 11.49 12.16
CA GLN A 172 7.60 11.96 13.46
C GLN A 172 7.49 10.89 14.54
N ALA A 173 6.40 10.14 14.56
CA ALA A 173 6.22 9.05 15.53
C ALA A 173 7.20 7.89 15.29
N LEU A 174 7.44 7.49 14.03
CA LEU A 174 8.42 6.47 13.67
C LEU A 174 9.86 6.89 14.01
N VAL A 175 10.21 8.12 13.69
CA VAL A 175 11.52 8.69 14.00
C VAL A 175 11.71 8.78 15.51
N LYS A 176 10.71 9.24 16.27
CA LYS A 176 10.76 9.21 17.74
C LYS A 176 10.91 7.79 18.29
N ALA A 177 10.32 6.80 17.63
CA ALA A 177 10.49 5.38 17.92
C ALA A 177 11.83 4.81 17.39
N GLY A 178 12.75 5.63 16.89
CA GLY A 178 14.11 5.25 16.47
C GLY A 178 14.24 4.63 15.08
N PHE A 179 13.17 4.59 14.28
CA PHE A 179 13.23 4.05 12.93
C PHE A 179 13.86 5.05 11.95
N ARG A 180 14.52 4.52 10.91
CA ARG A 180 14.86 5.32 9.73
C ARG A 180 13.67 5.36 8.80
N VAL A 181 13.33 6.54 8.31
CA VAL A 181 12.15 6.73 7.46
C VAL A 181 12.57 7.30 6.11
N LYS A 182 12.11 6.66 5.03
CA LYS A 182 12.21 7.16 3.66
C LYS A 182 10.83 7.58 3.19
N TRP A 183 10.61 8.87 3.05
CA TRP A 183 9.41 9.36 2.41
C TRP A 183 9.68 9.57 0.92
N MET A 184 8.79 9.06 0.08
CA MET A 184 8.95 9.01 -1.37
C MET A 184 7.65 9.44 -2.04
N THR A 185 7.75 10.00 -3.25
CA THR A 185 6.60 10.29 -4.13
C THR A 185 6.99 9.93 -5.56
N PHE A 186 6.08 9.28 -6.28
CA PHE A 186 6.30 8.85 -7.68
C PHE A 186 5.39 9.60 -8.67
N ASP A 187 4.53 10.49 -8.18
CA ASP A 187 3.55 11.21 -8.99
C ASP A 187 4.20 12.22 -9.98
N HIS A 188 5.49 12.53 -9.81
CA HIS A 188 6.23 13.48 -10.65
C HIS A 188 7.21 12.82 -11.63
N GLY A 189 7.25 11.48 -11.67
CA GLY A 189 8.21 10.74 -12.47
C GLY A 189 9.26 10.04 -11.62
N CYS A 190 9.40 8.74 -11.86
CA CYS A 190 10.44 7.92 -11.26
C CYS A 190 10.79 6.82 -12.24
N GLY A 191 12.04 6.77 -12.69
CA GLY A 191 12.49 5.65 -13.51
C GLY A 191 12.57 4.36 -12.68
N ILE A 192 12.67 3.22 -13.37
CA ILE A 192 12.75 1.91 -12.73
C ILE A 192 14.01 1.78 -11.87
N ALA A 193 15.14 2.31 -12.36
CA ALA A 193 16.42 2.26 -11.66
C ALA A 193 16.38 3.05 -10.35
N GLU A 194 15.76 4.24 -10.39
CA GLU A 194 15.54 5.14 -9.27
C GLU A 194 14.57 4.53 -8.25
N THR A 195 13.47 3.95 -8.74
CA THR A 195 12.51 3.27 -7.87
C THR A 195 13.17 2.08 -7.15
N ALA A 196 13.96 1.30 -7.89
CA ALA A 196 14.69 0.18 -7.32
C ALA A 196 15.74 0.65 -6.30
N TYR A 197 16.44 1.74 -6.61
CA TYR A 197 17.41 2.37 -5.72
C TYR A 197 16.77 2.82 -4.40
N LEU A 198 15.60 3.45 -4.46
CA LEU A 198 14.89 3.95 -3.28
C LEU A 198 14.42 2.82 -2.34
N LEU A 199 14.04 1.67 -2.89
CA LEU A 199 13.42 0.56 -2.16
C LEU A 199 14.37 -0.57 -1.77
N ARG A 200 15.60 -0.61 -2.29
CA ARG A 200 16.56 -1.72 -2.10
C ARG A 200 16.89 -2.09 -0.66
N ASP A 201 16.64 -1.19 0.28
CA ASP A 201 16.93 -1.32 1.71
C ASP A 201 15.69 -1.02 2.56
N VAL A 202 14.50 -0.93 1.96
CA VAL A 202 13.24 -0.71 2.69
C VAL A 202 12.70 -2.06 3.15
N GLN A 203 12.53 -2.24 4.46
CA GLN A 203 12.00 -3.48 5.04
C GLN A 203 10.51 -3.41 5.33
N VAL A 204 9.99 -2.22 5.66
CA VAL A 204 8.56 -1.98 5.82
C VAL A 204 8.13 -0.90 4.83
N LEU A 205 7.18 -1.20 3.95
CA LEU A 205 6.64 -0.24 3.00
C LEU A 205 5.21 0.12 3.37
N VAL A 206 4.95 1.40 3.66
CA VAL A 206 3.61 1.94 3.89
C VAL A 206 3.20 2.77 2.69
N SER A 207 2.04 2.50 2.11
CA SER A 207 1.56 3.24 0.94
C SER A 207 0.04 3.25 0.89
N PRO A 208 -0.62 4.32 0.37
CA PRO A 208 -2.00 4.25 -0.06
C PRO A 208 -2.25 3.04 -0.96
N HIS A 209 -3.39 2.38 -0.80
CA HIS A 209 -3.74 1.27 -1.68
C HIS A 209 -3.71 1.69 -3.15
N GLY A 210 -3.00 0.94 -3.99
CA GLY A 210 -2.89 1.18 -5.42
C GLY A 210 -1.50 0.88 -5.97
N ASN A 211 -1.28 1.36 -7.21
CA ASN A 211 -0.14 1.06 -8.08
C ASN A 211 1.22 1.14 -7.38
N ALA A 212 1.43 2.17 -6.54
CA ALA A 212 2.65 2.36 -5.76
C ALA A 212 3.07 1.12 -4.95
N ILE A 213 2.15 0.25 -4.53
CA ILE A 213 2.49 -0.99 -3.83
C ILE A 213 3.26 -1.98 -4.73
N GLY A 214 3.00 -1.98 -6.04
CA GLY A 214 3.72 -2.82 -7.00
C GLY A 214 5.24 -2.60 -6.97
N THR A 215 5.68 -1.42 -6.51
CA THR A 215 7.10 -1.10 -6.34
C THR A 215 7.80 -1.97 -5.29
N SER A 216 7.02 -2.63 -4.42
CA SER A 216 7.55 -3.56 -3.40
C SER A 216 8.41 -4.67 -3.99
N LEU A 217 8.30 -4.95 -5.30
CA LEU A 217 9.15 -5.92 -5.98
C LEU A 217 10.66 -5.62 -5.85
N PHE A 218 11.02 -4.35 -5.64
CA PHE A 218 12.41 -3.93 -5.44
C PHE A 218 12.89 -3.96 -3.99
N MET A 219 12.01 -4.27 -3.03
CA MET A 219 12.42 -4.49 -1.64
C MET A 219 13.34 -5.73 -1.55
N PRO A 220 14.22 -5.82 -0.53
CA PRO A 220 14.97 -7.04 -0.24
C PRO A 220 14.07 -8.27 -0.20
N THR A 221 14.49 -9.45 -0.64
CA THR A 221 13.63 -10.66 -0.55
C THR A 221 13.74 -11.41 0.76
N SER A 222 14.70 -11.05 1.61
CA SER A 222 15.05 -11.84 2.78
C SER A 222 15.80 -11.02 3.83
N ASP A 223 15.62 -11.44 5.08
CA ASP A 223 16.31 -10.98 6.29
C ASP A 223 16.36 -9.44 6.48
N PRO A 224 15.24 -8.83 6.94
CA PRO A 224 13.94 -9.45 7.26
C PRO A 224 13.08 -9.70 6.03
N ILE A 225 12.05 -10.54 6.20
CA ILE A 225 10.94 -10.64 5.22
C ILE A 225 10.26 -9.26 5.14
N PRO A 226 10.16 -8.66 3.93
CA PRO A 226 9.50 -7.38 3.73
C PRO A 226 8.05 -7.39 4.20
N THR A 227 7.62 -6.26 4.73
CA THR A 227 6.22 -6.04 5.11
C THR A 227 5.66 -4.84 4.37
N ILE A 228 4.62 -5.06 3.57
CA ILE A 228 3.83 -4.03 2.92
C ILE A 228 2.61 -3.75 3.78
N ILE A 229 2.37 -2.48 4.08
CA ILE A 229 1.18 -1.97 4.76
C ILE A 229 0.43 -1.09 3.77
N SER A 230 -0.67 -1.63 3.24
CA SER A 230 -1.58 -0.93 2.35
C SER A 230 -2.59 -0.12 3.15
N ALA A 231 -2.49 1.22 3.10
CA ALA A 231 -3.44 2.10 3.75
C ALA A 231 -4.77 2.16 2.98
N ASP A 232 -5.84 1.80 3.70
CA ASP A 232 -7.24 1.79 3.26
C ASP A 232 -7.50 1.06 1.93
N SER A 233 -7.44 -0.27 1.98
CA SER A 233 -7.83 -1.15 0.86
C SER A 233 -9.32 -1.50 0.81
N THR A 234 -10.13 -1.03 1.77
CA THR A 234 -11.49 -1.55 2.02
C THR A 234 -12.46 -1.45 0.85
N ARG A 235 -12.25 -0.45 -0.01
CA ARG A 235 -13.11 -0.15 -1.14
C ARG A 235 -12.56 -0.65 -2.48
N TYR A 236 -11.36 -1.22 -2.48
CA TYR A 236 -10.69 -1.70 -3.68
C TYR A 236 -10.52 -3.21 -3.61
N ALA A 237 -11.23 -3.90 -4.52
CA ALA A 237 -11.07 -5.33 -4.74
C ALA A 237 -9.86 -5.67 -5.64
N GLU A 238 -8.86 -4.79 -5.71
CA GLU A 238 -7.66 -4.99 -6.52
C GLU A 238 -6.73 -5.99 -5.83
N SER A 239 -7.09 -7.27 -5.88
CA SER A 239 -6.32 -8.36 -5.26
C SER A 239 -4.94 -8.56 -5.89
N TRP A 240 -4.67 -7.95 -7.03
CA TRP A 240 -3.43 -8.20 -7.79
C TRP A 240 -2.17 -7.75 -7.05
N PHE A 241 -2.23 -6.70 -6.22
CA PHE A 241 -1.12 -6.31 -5.34
C PHE A 241 -0.78 -7.39 -4.31
N LYS A 242 -1.80 -8.11 -3.83
CA LYS A 242 -1.62 -9.26 -2.95
C LYS A 242 -0.95 -10.41 -3.70
N PHE A 243 -1.22 -10.58 -5.01
CA PHE A 243 -0.59 -11.64 -5.79
C PHE A 243 0.91 -11.43 -5.95
N THR A 244 1.37 -10.25 -6.36
CA THR A 244 2.82 -9.98 -6.49
C THR A 244 3.55 -10.13 -5.15
N THR A 245 2.98 -9.58 -4.08
CA THR A 245 3.58 -9.69 -2.74
C THR A 245 3.62 -11.12 -2.24
N THR A 246 2.53 -11.89 -2.43
CA THR A 246 2.49 -13.34 -2.12
C THR A 246 3.52 -14.12 -2.96
N VAL A 247 3.66 -13.77 -4.25
CA VAL A 247 4.60 -14.42 -5.16
C VAL A 247 6.06 -14.21 -4.75
N LEU A 248 6.36 -13.03 -4.20
CA LEU A 248 7.66 -12.69 -3.63
C LEU A 248 7.80 -13.10 -2.15
N ALA A 249 6.76 -13.74 -1.61
CA ALA A 249 6.58 -14.09 -0.20
C ALA A 249 6.77 -12.94 0.79
N GLN A 250 6.46 -11.73 0.34
CA GLN A 250 6.38 -10.55 1.18
C GLN A 250 5.11 -10.61 2.04
N ARG A 251 5.15 -10.02 3.23
CA ARG A 251 3.98 -9.86 4.09
C ARG A 251 3.15 -8.71 3.54
N PHE A 252 1.86 -8.92 3.33
CA PHE A 252 0.92 -7.86 2.92
C PHE A 252 -0.12 -7.68 4.01
N MET A 253 -0.18 -6.49 4.58
CA MET A 253 -1.13 -6.10 5.61
C MET A 253 -1.99 -4.95 5.10
N SER A 254 -3.27 -4.95 5.44
CA SER A 254 -4.14 -3.82 5.16
C SER A 254 -4.31 -2.98 6.42
N ALA A 255 -3.81 -1.76 6.42
CA ALA A 255 -4.13 -0.79 7.45
C ALA A 255 -5.46 -0.12 7.10
N VAL A 256 -6.55 -0.64 7.64
CA VAL A 256 -7.87 -0.06 7.43
C VAL A 256 -8.15 0.98 8.50
N CYS A 257 -8.05 2.26 8.13
CA CYS A 257 -8.86 3.30 8.75
C CYS A 257 -10.07 3.50 7.87
N GLY A 258 -11.07 2.65 8.08
CA GLY A 258 -12.19 2.60 7.16
C GLY A 258 -13.45 2.01 7.75
N PRO A 259 -14.57 2.27 7.08
CA PRO A 259 -15.94 2.25 7.59
C PRO A 259 -16.41 0.98 8.30
N SER A 260 -15.90 -0.16 7.83
CA SER A 260 -16.49 -1.47 8.06
C SER A 260 -15.50 -2.49 8.60
N ASN A 261 -14.22 -2.13 8.74
CA ASN A 261 -13.20 -3.02 9.31
C ASN A 261 -12.44 -2.35 10.47
N TYR A 262 -13.16 -1.60 11.31
CA TYR A 262 -12.63 -1.28 12.62
C TYR A 262 -12.70 -2.57 13.47
N PRO A 263 -11.58 -3.03 14.03
CA PRO A 263 -11.61 -4.17 14.94
C PRO A 263 -12.41 -3.89 16.21
N ASP A 264 -12.52 -2.62 16.60
CA ASP A 264 -13.22 -2.15 17.80
C ASP A 264 -13.60 -0.66 17.71
N GLU A 265 -14.45 -0.20 18.62
CA GLU A 265 -14.92 1.19 18.69
C GLU A 265 -13.81 2.19 19.05
N VAL A 266 -12.74 1.75 19.73
CA VAL A 266 -11.59 2.60 20.06
C VAL A 266 -10.82 2.97 18.79
N THR A 267 -10.53 1.98 17.94
CA THR A 267 -9.91 2.17 16.63
C THR A 267 -10.78 3.05 15.76
N LYS A 268 -12.10 2.85 15.79
CA LYS A 268 -13.05 3.70 15.05
C LYS A 268 -12.98 5.17 15.46
N ALA A 269 -12.83 5.45 16.76
CA ALA A 269 -12.64 6.82 17.25
C ALA A 269 -11.27 7.42 16.87
N GLN A 270 -10.23 6.58 16.74
CA GLN A 270 -8.86 6.99 16.43
C GLN A 270 -8.55 7.05 14.92
N CYS A 271 -9.35 6.38 14.08
CA CYS A 271 -9.30 6.41 12.62
C CYS A 271 -10.49 7.23 12.06
N PRO A 272 -10.47 8.57 12.17
CA PRO A 272 -11.56 9.40 11.67
C PRO A 272 -11.73 9.17 10.16
N HIS A 273 -12.97 8.92 9.75
CA HIS A 273 -13.34 8.99 8.34
C HIS A 273 -13.20 10.43 7.87
N VAL A 274 -12.26 10.66 6.94
CA VAL A 274 -12.06 11.98 6.36
C VAL A 274 -13.16 12.21 5.33
N ARG A 275 -14.01 13.17 5.63
CA ARG A 275 -15.06 13.61 4.72
C ARG A 275 -14.63 14.86 3.98
N ASP A 276 -14.28 14.71 2.71
CA ASP A 276 -13.99 15.84 1.82
C ASP A 276 -15.25 16.18 1.00
N SER A 277 -16.11 17.00 1.59
CA SER A 277 -17.38 17.45 0.96
C SER A 277 -17.14 18.28 -0.29
N ASP A 278 -16.10 19.12 -0.30
CA ASP A 278 -15.81 20.03 -1.41
C ASP A 278 -15.30 19.27 -2.63
N LEU A 279 -14.42 18.27 -2.43
CA LEU A 279 -14.01 17.35 -3.48
C LEU A 279 -15.19 16.52 -3.98
N ALA A 280 -16.01 15.99 -3.08
CA ALA A 280 -17.21 15.24 -3.43
C ALA A 280 -18.18 16.05 -4.28
N GLU A 281 -18.47 17.30 -3.91
CA GLU A 281 -19.34 18.17 -4.69
C GLU A 281 -18.79 18.42 -6.10
N ARG A 282 -17.47 18.60 -6.24
CA ARG A 282 -16.82 18.73 -7.55
C ARG A 282 -17.05 17.49 -8.40
N TYR A 283 -16.84 16.29 -7.86
CA TYR A 283 -17.13 15.05 -8.58
C TYR A 283 -18.62 14.90 -8.91
N LEU A 284 -19.51 15.22 -7.98
CA LEU A 284 -20.95 15.13 -8.18
C LEU A 284 -21.40 16.05 -9.33
N LYS A 285 -20.86 17.27 -9.42
CA LYS A 285 -21.13 18.24 -10.52
C LYS A 285 -20.77 17.71 -11.90
N HIS A 286 -19.71 16.89 -11.99
CA HIS A 286 -19.25 16.28 -13.25
C HIS A 286 -19.80 14.86 -13.49
N SER A 287 -20.44 14.27 -12.49
CA SER A 287 -21.06 12.94 -12.59
C SER A 287 -22.45 12.96 -13.24
N GLN A 288 -22.92 11.78 -13.66
CA GLN A 288 -24.30 11.55 -14.08
C GLN A 288 -25.28 11.40 -12.90
N LEU A 289 -24.77 11.33 -11.67
CA LEU A 289 -25.56 11.17 -10.46
C LEU A 289 -26.23 12.51 -10.10
N VAL A 290 -27.54 12.48 -9.88
CA VAL A 290 -28.32 13.60 -9.36
C VAL A 290 -29.11 13.10 -8.16
N LEU A 291 -28.74 13.58 -6.98
CA LEU A 291 -29.38 13.23 -5.72
C LEU A 291 -30.69 14.02 -5.50
N GLY A 292 -31.49 13.61 -4.53
CA GLY A 292 -32.74 14.28 -4.16
C GLY A 292 -33.94 13.97 -5.06
N LEU A 293 -33.83 13.00 -5.97
CA LEU A 293 -34.91 12.67 -6.90
C LEU A 293 -35.95 11.77 -6.24
N PRO A 294 -37.26 11.98 -6.47
CA PRO A 294 -38.27 11.00 -6.09
C PRO A 294 -38.10 9.71 -6.92
N PRO A 295 -38.49 8.53 -6.40
CA PRO A 295 -38.32 7.25 -7.12
C PRO A 295 -38.91 7.24 -8.54
N SER A 296 -40.00 7.98 -8.76
CA SER A 296 -40.65 8.09 -10.08
C SER A 296 -39.82 8.77 -11.16
N MET A 297 -38.83 9.58 -10.78
CA MET A 297 -37.92 10.26 -11.72
C MET A 297 -36.62 9.50 -11.94
N VAL A 298 -36.28 8.56 -11.06
CA VAL A 298 -35.03 7.81 -11.19
C VAL A 298 -35.17 6.77 -12.30
N LYS A 299 -34.27 6.82 -13.27
CA LYS A 299 -34.18 5.83 -14.34
C LYS A 299 -33.32 4.66 -13.92
N SER A 300 -33.77 3.45 -14.21
CA SER A 300 -32.97 2.25 -14.06
C SER A 300 -31.77 2.27 -15.00
N ASP A 301 -30.71 1.51 -14.69
CA ASP A 301 -29.53 1.45 -15.55
C ASP A 301 -29.86 0.86 -16.93
N LYS A 302 -30.85 -0.03 -17.02
CA LYS A 302 -31.36 -0.55 -18.30
C LYS A 302 -31.99 0.55 -19.16
N GLU A 303 -32.79 1.42 -18.55
CA GLU A 303 -33.38 2.57 -19.26
C GLU A 303 -32.28 3.54 -19.71
N LYS A 304 -31.32 3.88 -18.83
CA LYS A 304 -30.20 4.77 -19.19
C LYS A 304 -29.38 4.21 -20.36
N LYS A 305 -29.07 2.90 -20.36
CA LYS A 305 -28.34 2.22 -21.44
C LYS A 305 -29.07 2.24 -22.79
N SER A 306 -30.39 2.37 -22.79
CA SER A 306 -31.20 2.51 -24.01
C SER A 306 -31.29 3.94 -24.55
N MET A 307 -30.84 4.93 -23.78
CA MET A 307 -30.86 6.34 -24.15
C MET A 307 -29.58 6.74 -24.89
N SER A 308 -29.70 7.60 -25.90
CA SER A 308 -28.54 8.28 -26.49
C SER A 308 -27.88 9.23 -25.49
N GLN A 309 -26.59 9.55 -25.69
CA GLN A 309 -25.87 10.51 -24.85
C GLN A 309 -26.56 11.89 -24.76
N GLY A 310 -27.17 12.35 -25.87
CA GLY A 310 -27.95 13.59 -25.87
C GLY A 310 -29.23 13.51 -25.02
N GLN A 311 -29.90 12.36 -24.99
CA GLN A 311 -31.07 12.13 -24.12
C GLN A 311 -30.65 12.07 -22.64
N ILE A 312 -29.53 11.39 -22.33
CA ILE A 312 -28.98 11.34 -20.97
C ILE A 312 -28.62 12.75 -20.48
N GLY A 313 -27.95 13.55 -21.31
CA GLY A 313 -27.61 14.94 -20.98
C GLY A 313 -28.84 15.81 -20.68
N LYS A 314 -29.90 15.72 -21.51
CA LYS A 314 -31.17 16.43 -21.28
C LYS A 314 -31.87 15.98 -20.00
N MET A 315 -31.89 14.67 -19.74
CA MET A 315 -32.45 14.11 -18.51
C MET A 315 -31.71 14.64 -17.27
N ILE A 316 -30.39 14.61 -17.26
CA ILE A 316 -29.57 15.13 -16.14
C ILE A 316 -29.85 16.62 -15.91
N GLN A 317 -29.92 17.42 -16.96
CA GLN A 317 -30.25 18.84 -16.85
C GLN A 317 -31.66 19.07 -16.27
N SER A 318 -32.65 18.30 -16.73
CA SER A 318 -34.01 18.34 -16.20
C SER A 318 -34.06 17.95 -14.71
N HIS A 319 -33.35 16.88 -14.32
CA HIS A 319 -33.23 16.44 -12.93
C HIS A 319 -32.58 17.50 -12.05
N ARG A 320 -31.48 18.14 -12.51
CA ARG A 320 -30.84 19.25 -11.77
C ARG A 320 -31.76 20.46 -11.63
N ALA A 321 -32.52 20.79 -12.67
CA ALA A 321 -33.51 21.87 -12.62
C ALA A 321 -34.64 21.56 -11.63
N TYR A 322 -35.10 20.30 -11.56
CA TYR A 322 -36.07 19.83 -10.59
C TYR A 322 -35.56 20.03 -9.15
N VAL A 323 -34.39 19.48 -8.82
CA VAL A 323 -33.79 19.61 -7.47
C VAL A 323 -33.59 21.07 -7.08
N LYS A 324 -33.20 21.93 -8.02
CA LYS A 324 -33.03 23.38 -7.77
C LYS A 324 -34.36 24.10 -7.49
N SER A 325 -35.46 23.66 -8.07
CA SER A 325 -36.78 24.34 -7.97
C SER A 325 -37.69 23.78 -6.86
N HIS A 326 -37.34 22.64 -6.26
CA HIS A 326 -38.16 21.93 -5.28
C HIS A 326 -37.42 21.83 -3.92
N PRO A 327 -37.83 22.60 -2.89
CA PRO A 327 -37.16 22.62 -1.58
C PRO A 327 -37.02 21.23 -0.94
N GLU A 328 -38.03 20.37 -1.07
CA GLU A 328 -38.05 19.01 -0.56
C GLU A 328 -37.03 18.11 -1.25
N ALA A 329 -36.83 18.28 -2.56
CA ALA A 329 -35.82 17.57 -3.33
C ALA A 329 -34.41 18.02 -2.93
N LYS A 330 -34.23 19.31 -2.66
CA LYS A 330 -32.96 19.86 -2.16
C LYS A 330 -32.61 19.28 -0.78
N ALA A 331 -33.56 19.28 0.16
CA ALA A 331 -33.34 18.71 1.50
C ALA A 331 -33.02 17.20 1.43
N LEU A 332 -33.71 16.46 0.54
CA LEU A 332 -33.38 15.06 0.29
C LEU A 332 -31.99 14.90 -0.32
N ALA A 333 -31.60 15.75 -1.28
CA ALA A 333 -30.27 15.71 -1.89
C ALA A 333 -29.17 15.92 -0.85
N GLU A 334 -29.35 16.87 0.09
CA GLU A 334 -28.42 17.11 1.20
C GLU A 334 -28.29 15.84 2.07
N LYS A 335 -29.41 15.25 2.51
CA LYS A 335 -29.41 14.00 3.29
C LYS A 335 -28.73 12.84 2.55
N GLU A 336 -29.06 12.65 1.28
CA GLU A 336 -28.46 11.61 0.46
C GLU A 336 -26.98 11.88 0.19
N PHE A 337 -26.55 13.13 0.14
CA PHE A 337 -25.14 13.49 0.02
C PHE A 337 -24.37 13.16 1.29
N GLU A 338 -24.94 13.43 2.47
CA GLU A 338 -24.40 12.97 3.75
C GLU A 338 -24.20 11.45 3.76
N GLU A 339 -25.22 10.71 3.31
CA GLU A 339 -25.17 9.24 3.23
C GLU A 339 -24.18 8.74 2.16
N LEU A 340 -24.08 9.43 1.02
CA LEU A 340 -23.17 9.09 -0.07
C LEU A 340 -21.70 9.23 0.34
N LEU A 341 -21.40 10.24 1.16
CA LEU A 341 -20.09 10.52 1.73
C LEU A 341 -19.86 9.83 3.07
N GLY A 342 -20.86 9.10 3.54
CA GLY A 342 -20.76 8.26 4.70
C GLY A 342 -19.57 7.32 4.55
N PRO A 343 -19.07 6.80 5.68
CA PRO A 343 -18.02 5.82 5.63
C PRO A 343 -18.55 4.63 4.80
N GLU A 344 -19.79 4.20 4.98
CA GLU A 344 -20.36 3.05 4.29
C GLU A 344 -20.88 3.33 2.86
N ALA A 345 -20.61 2.39 1.94
CA ALA A 345 -21.26 2.38 0.63
C ALA A 345 -22.75 2.10 0.83
N SER A 346 -23.58 3.13 0.70
CA SER A 346 -25.02 2.99 0.94
C SER A 346 -25.68 2.08 -0.09
N THR A 347 -26.10 0.89 0.35
CA THR A 347 -26.92 -0.02 -0.46
C THR A 347 -28.24 0.64 -0.87
N THR A 348 -28.80 1.53 -0.05
CA THR A 348 -29.99 2.32 -0.37
C THR A 348 -29.76 3.23 -1.57
N LEU A 349 -28.68 4.02 -1.58
CA LEU A 349 -28.35 4.91 -2.69
C LEU A 349 -27.95 4.14 -3.95
N TYR A 350 -27.27 3.00 -3.79
CA TYR A 350 -26.95 2.12 -4.91
C TYR A 350 -28.23 1.52 -5.53
N ASN A 351 -29.12 0.96 -4.72
CA ASN A 351 -30.39 0.41 -5.20
C ASN A 351 -31.27 1.47 -5.86
N LYS A 352 -31.19 2.72 -5.38
CA LYS A 352 -31.94 3.84 -5.95
C LYS A 352 -31.37 4.29 -7.29
N TYR A 353 -30.08 4.64 -7.36
CA TYR A 353 -29.50 5.34 -8.51
C TYR A 353 -28.62 4.46 -9.42
N GLY A 354 -28.34 3.21 -9.01
CA GLY A 354 -27.63 2.21 -9.79
C GLY A 354 -26.15 2.51 -10.04
N GLU A 355 -25.68 2.19 -11.24
CA GLU A 355 -24.31 2.39 -11.71
C GLU A 355 -23.83 3.85 -11.58
N SER A 356 -24.74 4.83 -11.55
CA SER A 356 -24.36 6.24 -11.34
C SER A 356 -23.81 6.50 -9.93
N THR A 357 -24.30 5.80 -8.90
CA THR A 357 -23.74 5.85 -7.54
C THR A 357 -22.36 5.20 -7.51
N PHE A 358 -22.23 4.03 -8.14
CA PHE A 358 -20.96 3.32 -8.23
C PHE A 358 -19.89 4.13 -8.95
N GLY A 359 -20.21 4.72 -10.10
CA GLY A 359 -19.28 5.58 -10.84
C GLY A 359 -18.87 6.83 -10.08
N PHE A 360 -19.76 7.40 -9.25
CA PHE A 360 -19.37 8.46 -8.32
C PHE A 360 -18.37 7.96 -7.29
N TRP A 361 -18.66 6.85 -6.61
CA TRP A 361 -17.78 6.30 -5.58
C TRP A 361 -16.41 5.88 -6.11
N GLU A 362 -16.36 5.27 -7.30
CA GLU A 362 -15.11 4.89 -7.95
C GLU A 362 -14.19 6.09 -8.12
N LEU A 363 -14.71 7.20 -8.66
CA LEU A 363 -13.96 8.44 -8.84
C LEU A 363 -13.62 9.12 -7.51
N TYR A 364 -14.62 9.28 -6.64
CA TYR A 364 -14.48 9.98 -5.38
C TYR A 364 -13.49 9.26 -4.46
N TRP A 365 -13.65 7.95 -4.24
CA TRP A 365 -12.74 7.19 -3.40
C TRP A 365 -11.36 7.03 -4.01
N LYS A 366 -11.22 7.09 -5.35
CA LYS A 366 -9.89 7.17 -5.99
C LYS A 366 -9.19 8.45 -5.61
N ALA A 367 -9.88 9.58 -5.53
CA ALA A 367 -9.28 10.87 -5.23
C ALA A 367 -9.15 11.16 -3.72
N MET A 368 -10.08 10.63 -2.92
CA MET A 368 -10.18 10.87 -1.49
C MET A 368 -8.83 10.71 -0.78
N PRO A 369 -8.46 11.61 0.14
CA PRO A 369 -7.29 11.38 0.99
C PRO A 369 -7.48 10.18 1.93
N ARG A 370 -6.39 9.72 2.53
CA ARG A 370 -6.30 8.57 3.42
C ARG A 370 -5.73 8.98 4.76
N TYR A 371 -6.20 8.34 5.82
CA TYR A 371 -5.74 8.56 7.18
C TYR A 371 -5.05 7.30 7.72
N LEU A 372 -3.99 7.50 8.49
CA LEU A 372 -3.27 6.44 9.18
C LEU A 372 -3.57 6.46 10.68
N ASP A 373 -3.80 5.29 11.27
CA ASP A 373 -3.77 5.12 12.73
C ASP A 373 -2.31 5.14 13.20
N VAL A 374 -1.77 6.35 13.43
CA VAL A 374 -0.35 6.53 13.72
C VAL A 374 0.11 5.73 14.94
N PRO A 375 -0.52 5.82 16.12
CA PRO A 375 -0.09 5.06 17.29
C PRO A 375 -0.05 3.55 17.03
N ARG A 376 -1.11 3.01 16.42
CA ARG A 376 -1.22 1.56 16.15
C ARG A 376 -0.21 1.08 15.13
N LEU A 377 0.00 1.85 14.05
CA LEU A 377 0.97 1.46 13.02
C LEU A 377 2.41 1.53 13.53
N VAL A 378 2.74 2.52 14.36
CA VAL A 378 4.06 2.59 15.01
C VAL A 378 4.27 1.38 15.90
N GLN A 379 3.30 1.05 16.77
CA GLN A 379 3.36 -0.12 17.64
C GLN A 379 3.51 -1.42 16.84
N PHE A 380 2.79 -1.55 15.72
CA PHE A 380 2.92 -2.72 14.83
C PHE A 380 4.36 -2.84 14.27
N ILE A 381 4.95 -1.73 13.84
CA ILE A 381 6.31 -1.71 13.29
C ILE A 381 7.36 -2.02 14.36
N GLU A 382 7.17 -1.53 15.59
CA GLU A 382 7.98 -1.91 16.78
C GLU A 382 7.89 -3.41 17.07
N ASN A 383 6.68 -3.98 17.06
CA ASN A 383 6.51 -5.42 17.23
C ASN A 383 7.20 -6.20 16.10
N ARG A 384 7.12 -5.71 14.86
CA ARG A 384 7.81 -6.35 13.73
C ARG A 384 9.33 -6.33 13.89
N GLN A 385 9.90 -5.23 14.40
CA GLN A 385 11.32 -5.15 14.76
C GLN A 385 11.66 -6.22 15.80
N ASN A 386 10.88 -6.33 16.87
CA ASN A 386 11.09 -7.32 17.94
C ASN A 386 11.03 -8.76 17.43
N ASP A 387 10.08 -9.06 16.54
CA ASP A 387 9.98 -10.38 15.91
C ASP A 387 11.20 -10.70 15.08
N TRP A 388 11.72 -9.73 14.31
CA TRP A 388 12.92 -9.95 13.50
C TRP A 388 14.15 -10.20 14.37
N MET A 389 14.32 -9.45 15.46
CA MET A 389 15.42 -9.67 16.41
C MET A 389 15.34 -11.08 17.02
N ARG A 390 14.13 -11.54 17.37
CA ARG A 390 13.88 -12.88 17.88
C ARG A 390 14.17 -13.96 16.85
N GLU A 391 13.67 -13.81 15.61
CA GLU A 391 13.94 -14.69 14.47
C GLU A 391 15.48 -14.86 14.30
N ARG A 392 16.25 -13.78 14.41
CA ARG A 392 17.73 -13.81 14.34
C ARG A 392 18.38 -14.51 15.54
N GLN A 393 17.91 -14.25 16.75
CA GLN A 393 18.43 -14.89 17.97
C GLN A 393 18.18 -16.40 17.97
N GLU A 394 16.98 -16.84 17.56
CA GLU A 394 16.60 -18.24 17.44
C GLU A 394 17.47 -18.96 16.38
N ALA A 395 17.67 -18.32 15.22
CA ALA A 395 18.58 -18.84 14.18
C ALA A 395 20.03 -18.95 14.67
N ALA A 396 20.52 -17.98 15.46
CA ALA A 396 21.87 -18.03 16.03
C ALA A 396 22.01 -19.10 17.12
N ALA A 397 21.01 -19.25 17.99
CA ALA A 397 21.03 -20.16 19.13
C ALA A 397 20.82 -21.63 18.74
N GLY A 398 20.01 -21.90 17.72
CA GLY A 398 19.65 -23.26 17.34
C GLY A 398 20.76 -24.04 16.64
N GLY A 399 21.87 -23.41 16.26
CA GLY A 399 22.84 -23.98 15.30
C GLY A 399 22.22 -24.36 13.95
N ARG A 400 20.90 -24.15 13.80
CA ARG A 400 20.15 -24.28 12.57
C ARG A 400 20.65 -23.18 11.67
N GLN A 401 21.25 -23.56 10.56
CA GLN A 401 21.46 -22.57 9.51
C GLN A 401 20.10 -21.92 9.22
N PRO A 402 20.07 -20.61 8.91
CA PRO A 402 18.88 -19.91 8.46
C PRO A 402 18.07 -20.65 7.38
N SER A 403 18.67 -21.66 6.72
CA SER A 403 18.05 -22.58 5.78
C SER A 403 16.82 -23.35 6.30
N ASP A 404 16.70 -23.62 7.60
CA ASP A 404 15.70 -24.58 8.12
C ASP A 404 14.34 -23.92 8.40
N ASP A 405 14.28 -22.72 8.97
CA ASP A 405 13.04 -21.92 9.01
C ASP A 405 12.72 -21.34 7.62
N MET A 406 13.77 -21.06 6.84
CA MET A 406 13.64 -20.90 5.40
C MET A 406 13.15 -22.17 4.72
N ALA A 407 13.08 -23.36 5.32
CA ALA A 407 12.58 -24.56 4.63
C ALA A 407 11.04 -24.59 4.57
N ALA A 408 10.35 -24.16 5.64
CA ALA A 408 8.90 -23.96 5.62
C ALA A 408 8.52 -22.82 4.65
N TYR A 409 9.29 -21.74 4.70
CA TYR A 409 9.16 -20.63 3.76
C TYR A 409 9.59 -21.01 2.33
N ARG A 410 10.60 -21.88 2.15
CA ARG A 410 11.04 -22.44 0.86
C ARG A 410 10.00 -23.37 0.29
N SER A 411 9.28 -24.12 1.12
CA SER A 411 8.15 -24.95 0.68
C SER A 411 6.99 -24.07 0.20
N PHE A 412 6.69 -22.98 0.91
CA PHE A 412 5.76 -21.95 0.43
C PHE A 412 6.26 -21.31 -0.87
N MET A 413 7.52 -20.86 -0.93
CA MET A 413 8.15 -20.29 -2.11
C MET A 413 8.19 -21.27 -3.28
N GLU A 414 8.47 -22.55 -3.09
CA GLU A 414 8.44 -23.58 -4.15
C GLU A 414 7.03 -23.81 -4.66
N TYR A 415 6.04 -23.79 -3.78
CA TYR A 415 4.62 -23.91 -4.13
C TYR A 415 4.12 -22.68 -4.91
N VAL A 416 4.50 -21.48 -4.45
CA VAL A 416 4.33 -20.20 -5.14
C VAL A 416 5.02 -20.23 -6.52
N ARG A 417 6.28 -20.68 -6.60
CA ARG A 417 7.08 -20.82 -7.83
C ARG A 417 6.44 -21.78 -8.83
N LYS A 418 5.77 -22.83 -8.36
CA LYS A 418 4.98 -23.76 -9.19
C LYS A 418 3.68 -23.13 -9.72
N GLY A 419 3.36 -21.88 -9.38
CA GLY A 419 2.18 -21.15 -9.87
C GLY A 419 0.86 -21.64 -9.26
N GLN A 420 0.91 -22.37 -8.14
CA GLN A 420 -0.22 -23.12 -7.59
C GLN A 420 -1.12 -22.30 -6.64
N ILE A 421 -0.80 -21.02 -6.39
CA ILE A 421 -1.43 -20.21 -5.33
C ILE A 421 -2.97 -20.23 -5.34
N CYS A 422 -3.62 -20.29 -6.50
CA CYS A 422 -5.05 -20.63 -6.62
C CYS A 422 -5.37 -21.00 -8.08
N ARG A 423 -4.60 -21.92 -8.69
CA ARG A 423 -4.94 -22.48 -10.02
C ARG A 423 -4.94 -23.99 -9.95
N ILE A 424 -6.16 -24.55 -10.05
CA ILE A 424 -6.54 -25.93 -10.46
C ILE A 424 -7.28 -26.78 -9.39
N GLY A 425 -7.42 -26.38 -8.12
CA GLY A 425 -8.09 -27.22 -7.09
C GLY A 425 -9.39 -26.70 -6.43
N GLY A 426 -9.76 -25.42 -6.59
CA GLY A 426 -10.93 -24.83 -5.93
C GLY A 426 -10.64 -24.26 -4.52
N TRP A 427 -11.67 -23.70 -3.89
CA TRP A 427 -11.60 -22.92 -2.62
C TRP A 427 -10.87 -23.61 -1.46
N ASN A 428 -10.80 -24.94 -1.46
CA ASN A 428 -10.20 -25.72 -0.38
C ASN A 428 -8.67 -25.55 -0.27
N ASP A 429 -7.96 -25.39 -1.39
CA ASP A 429 -6.50 -25.20 -1.38
C ASP A 429 -6.14 -23.83 -0.77
N CYS A 430 -6.91 -22.79 -1.12
CA CYS A 430 -6.69 -21.44 -0.59
C CYS A 430 -7.11 -21.38 0.91
N ALA A 431 -8.10 -22.17 1.34
CA ALA A 431 -8.47 -22.32 2.76
C ALA A 431 -7.39 -23.05 3.57
N GLU A 432 -6.76 -24.10 3.04
CA GLU A 432 -5.67 -24.82 3.70
C GLU A 432 -4.39 -23.96 3.79
N ILE A 433 -4.12 -23.14 2.76
CA ILE A 433 -3.05 -22.13 2.78
C ILE A 433 -3.34 -21.04 3.81
N GLN A 434 -4.56 -20.54 3.85
CA GLN A 434 -4.99 -19.57 4.87
C GLN A 434 -4.86 -20.18 6.27
N GLN A 435 -5.25 -21.44 6.46
CA GLN A 435 -5.16 -22.14 7.73
C GLN A 435 -3.71 -22.44 8.13
N ARG A 436 -2.82 -22.79 7.20
CA ARG A 436 -1.38 -22.99 7.48
C ARG A 436 -0.65 -21.68 7.77
N ASN A 437 -0.96 -20.63 7.01
CA ASN A 437 -0.21 -19.38 7.06
C ASN A 437 -0.78 -18.36 8.06
N ILE A 438 -2.07 -18.46 8.42
CA ILE A 438 -2.73 -17.60 9.42
C ILE A 438 -3.03 -18.40 10.70
N ALA A 439 -3.44 -19.67 10.63
CA ALA A 439 -3.90 -20.42 11.81
C ALA A 439 -2.95 -21.52 12.33
N GLY A 440 -1.82 -21.78 11.65
CA GLY A 440 -0.87 -22.81 12.02
C GLY A 440 0.26 -22.30 12.95
N PRO A 441 0.90 -23.16 13.76
CA PRO A 441 2.00 -22.76 14.65
C PRO A 441 3.31 -22.37 13.92
N LEU A 442 3.38 -22.53 12.60
CA LEU A 442 4.53 -22.26 11.72
C LEU A 442 4.16 -21.25 10.62
N THR A 443 3.55 -20.12 10.97
CA THR A 443 3.06 -19.12 10.01
C THR A 443 4.18 -18.37 9.28
N ALA A 444 4.07 -18.24 7.95
CA ALA A 444 4.94 -17.37 7.13
C ALA A 444 4.76 -15.86 7.41
N TYR A 445 3.64 -15.47 8.04
CA TYR A 445 3.32 -14.07 8.37
C TYR A 445 3.83 -13.63 9.75
N GLY A 446 4.48 -14.53 10.52
CA GLY A 446 4.83 -14.28 11.92
C GLY A 446 3.61 -14.33 12.85
N ARG A 447 3.85 -14.27 14.16
CA ARG A 447 2.81 -14.38 15.22
C ARG A 447 1.87 -13.17 15.31
N HIS A 448 1.94 -12.20 14.40
CA HIS A 448 1.22 -10.94 14.51
C HIS A 448 0.62 -10.55 13.15
N SER A 449 -0.69 -10.81 12.97
CA SER A 449 -1.46 -10.33 11.82
C SER A 449 -2.29 -9.11 12.22
N ILE A 450 -2.18 -7.99 11.49
CA ILE A 450 -3.00 -6.78 11.75
C ILE A 450 -4.51 -7.08 11.69
N ASP A 451 -4.89 -8.09 10.90
CA ASP A 451 -6.27 -8.48 10.63
C ASP A 451 -6.79 -9.59 11.58
N ASN A 452 -5.94 -10.16 12.44
CA ASN A 452 -6.33 -11.17 13.43
C ASN A 452 -5.66 -10.94 14.80
N ILE A 453 -6.30 -10.09 15.60
CA ILE A 453 -5.86 -9.67 16.94
C ILE A 453 -5.77 -10.85 17.94
N ALA A 454 -6.57 -11.91 17.72
CA ALA A 454 -6.65 -13.06 18.62
C ALA A 454 -5.38 -13.94 18.63
N GLN A 455 -4.46 -13.72 17.69
CA GLN A 455 -3.23 -14.50 17.55
C GLN A 455 -1.96 -13.72 17.86
N TRP A 456 -2.07 -12.47 18.34
CA TRP A 456 -0.94 -11.60 18.69
C TRP A 456 -0.15 -12.12 19.91
N GLY A 457 0.54 -13.25 19.77
CA GLY A 457 1.36 -13.85 20.83
C GLY A 457 0.60 -14.20 22.11
N GLU A 458 1.24 -14.92 23.03
CA GLU A 458 0.62 -15.18 24.33
C GLU A 458 0.45 -13.85 25.10
N PRO A 459 -0.72 -13.64 25.73
CA PRO A 459 -1.05 -12.39 26.39
C PRO A 459 -0.03 -12.08 27.48
N THR A 460 0.53 -10.87 27.44
CA THR A 460 1.32 -10.32 28.54
C THR A 460 0.46 -10.24 29.82
N SER A 461 1.06 -10.26 31.01
CA SER A 461 0.32 -10.14 32.28
C SER A 461 -0.55 -8.87 32.39
N GLU A 462 -0.17 -7.80 31.68
CA GLU A 462 -0.95 -6.57 31.55
C GLU A 462 -2.17 -6.72 30.62
N SER A 463 -2.05 -7.51 29.54
CA SER A 463 -3.20 -7.81 28.66
C SER A 463 -4.12 -8.88 29.24
N GLN A 464 -3.63 -9.79 30.10
CA GLN A 464 -4.49 -10.67 30.93
C GLN A 464 -5.32 -9.88 31.95
N SER A 465 -4.79 -8.78 32.50
CA SER A 465 -5.54 -7.90 33.42
C SER A 465 -6.62 -7.09 32.69
N LEU A 466 -6.37 -6.72 31.42
CA LEU A 466 -7.37 -6.10 30.53
C LEU A 466 -8.43 -7.10 30.05
N LEU A 467 -8.05 -8.37 29.80
CA LEU A 467 -8.96 -9.44 29.40
C LEU A 467 -9.79 -10.00 30.58
N GLN A 468 -9.23 -10.06 31.80
CA GLN A 468 -9.98 -10.41 33.02
C GLN A 468 -11.06 -9.38 33.37
N GLY A 469 -10.87 -8.12 32.97
CA GLY A 469 -11.91 -7.07 33.05
C GLY A 469 -13.05 -7.25 32.05
N VAL A 470 -12.87 -8.05 30.99
CA VAL A 470 -13.90 -8.33 29.97
C VAL A 470 -14.63 -9.65 30.26
N GLU A 471 -14.00 -10.62 30.93
CA GLU A 471 -14.63 -11.90 31.28
C GLU A 471 -15.50 -11.85 32.55
N THR A 472 -15.37 -10.83 33.40
CA THR A 472 -16.17 -10.67 34.63
C THR A 472 -17.56 -10.04 34.42
N TYR A 473 -17.96 -9.71 33.18
CA TYR A 473 -19.29 -9.15 32.90
C TYR A 473 -20.42 -10.21 32.88
N LYS A 474 -20.11 -11.50 33.07
CA LYS A 474 -21.13 -12.57 33.13
C LYS A 474 -21.82 -12.72 34.49
N ASP A 475 -21.34 -12.04 35.53
CA ASP A 475 -21.88 -12.16 36.90
C ASP A 475 -22.50 -10.86 37.46
N TRP A 476 -22.83 -9.87 36.62
CA TRP A 476 -23.51 -8.67 37.11
C TRP A 476 -25.05 -8.76 37.02
N PRO A 477 -25.76 -8.68 38.17
CA PRO A 477 -27.18 -8.97 38.25
C PRO A 477 -28.01 -7.72 37.97
N PHE A 478 -28.47 -7.55 36.73
CA PHE A 478 -29.67 -6.76 36.46
C PHE A 478 -30.54 -7.46 35.41
N ALA A 479 -31.27 -8.47 35.89
CA ALA A 479 -32.56 -8.80 35.34
C ALA A 479 -33.60 -7.78 35.83
N ALA A 480 -34.43 -7.34 34.88
CA ALA A 480 -35.83 -6.93 35.05
C ALA A 480 -36.17 -5.84 36.08
N THR A 481 -36.74 -4.73 35.59
CA THR A 481 -38.15 -4.36 35.84
C THR A 481 -38.60 -3.19 34.95
N SER A 482 -39.85 -3.33 34.47
CA SER A 482 -40.75 -2.35 33.81
C SER A 482 -40.34 -1.72 32.48
#